data_AF-A0A952W7B2-F1
#
_entry.id   AF-A0A952W7B2-F1
#
_cell.length_a   1.000
_cell.length_b   1.000
_cell.length_c   1.000
_cell.angle_alpha   90.00
_cell.angle_beta   90.00
_cell.angle_gamma   90.00
#
_symmetry.space_group_name_H-M   'P 1'
#
loop_
_entity.id
_entity.type
_entity.pdbx_description
1 polymer ?
#
loop_
_entity_poly.entity_id
_entity_poly.type
_entity_poly.pdbx_seq_one_letter_code
_entity_poly.pdbx_strand_id
1 'polypeptide(L)'
;MPTEPATIALIRFGCLAVAAAFFLLLFRLARIPGGFPAAILAAGLLTGVALGPTVLGALRPELHQRFAVGALHERQALRDLEERHELDLLVLGHTGVSPVALDEQRRDFALQRRPLHDAVTKASHEFQTPVRRITLVLVCLAVFLAGCAAQKRTSSHPEASMLAAAAAGILAVIFAGIINAILIGALLGATRAEAVPLGFALAGGSFFAATPLRWLGAAARSLDVRFSLLCGIGVVLIAIAAMPARTELGPWIVAIVLSLAAGAWLGRTCKRRTRCAAKTALACVVLPTLVAFAASHADFHALLGSTRAVIFVIIAVAITGLGAWMGFSLGMGIFGSDLQRHAITQRWIEANAAGVGLTQAVMLAVLCAAALIDGATSSGAAVIAAFILAALFTECSLDLVRRWIVAIDNPPSE
;
A
#
# COMPACT_ATOMS: atom_id res chain seq x y z
N MET A 1 -31.97 4.80 12.61
CA MET A 1 -32.05 5.39 11.27
C MET A 1 -30.91 4.83 10.43
N PRO A 2 -31.16 4.27 9.23
CA PRO A 2 -30.09 3.80 8.37
C PRO A 2 -29.26 5.01 7.93
N THR A 3 -28.04 5.13 8.44
CA THR A 3 -27.09 6.14 7.97
C THR A 3 -26.64 5.75 6.57
N GLU A 4 -26.71 6.68 5.62
CA GLU A 4 -26.23 6.46 4.26
C GLU A 4 -24.79 5.93 4.26
N PRO A 5 -24.45 4.95 3.40
CA PRO A 5 -23.13 4.31 3.39
C PRO A 5 -21.99 5.30 3.10
N ALA A 6 -22.27 6.39 2.39
CA ALA A 6 -21.32 7.50 2.19
C ALA A 6 -20.96 8.20 3.51
N THR A 7 -21.94 8.43 4.38
CA THR A 7 -21.74 9.04 5.71
C THR A 7 -20.90 8.12 6.60
N ILE A 8 -21.16 6.81 6.57
CA ILE A 8 -20.36 5.82 7.31
C ILE A 8 -18.91 5.83 6.81
N ALA A 9 -18.70 5.86 5.50
CA ALA A 9 -17.36 5.92 4.91
C ALA A 9 -16.62 7.20 5.32
N LEU A 10 -17.28 8.36 5.28
CA LEU A 10 -16.70 9.63 5.76
C LEU A 10 -16.32 9.59 7.24
N ILE A 11 -17.20 9.03 8.09
CA ILE A 11 -16.91 8.84 9.52
C ILE A 11 -15.69 7.92 9.69
N ARG A 12 -15.63 6.79 8.97
CA ARG A 12 -14.48 5.86 9.01
C ARG A 12 -13.18 6.59 8.67
N PHE A 13 -13.14 7.33 7.57
CA PHE A 13 -11.94 8.09 7.18
C PHE A 13 -11.59 9.20 8.17
N GLY A 14 -12.60 9.86 8.75
CA GLY A 14 -12.40 10.84 9.83
C GLY A 14 -11.76 10.21 11.07
N CYS A 15 -12.26 9.06 11.52
CA CYS A 15 -11.69 8.31 12.63
C CYS A 15 -10.25 7.85 12.34
N LEU A 16 -9.99 7.31 11.15
CA LEU A 16 -8.64 6.92 10.72
C LEU A 16 -7.69 8.12 10.73
N ALA A 17 -8.12 9.27 10.20
CA ALA A 17 -7.29 10.48 10.16
C ALA A 17 -6.97 11.02 11.55
N VAL A 18 -7.95 11.09 12.46
CA VAL A 18 -7.75 11.56 13.83
C VAL A 18 -6.83 10.63 14.61
N ALA A 19 -7.06 9.32 14.54
CA ALA A 19 -6.24 8.33 15.22
C ALA A 19 -4.80 8.31 14.66
N ALA A 20 -4.64 8.40 13.34
CA ALA A 20 -3.32 8.45 12.72
C ALA A 20 -2.56 9.74 13.07
N ALA A 21 -3.25 10.88 13.17
CA ALA A 21 -2.64 12.12 13.63
C ALA A 21 -2.17 12.02 15.09
N PHE A 22 -2.94 11.36 15.96
CA PHE A 22 -2.56 11.09 17.35
C PHE A 22 -1.29 10.23 17.43
N PHE A 23 -1.24 9.08 16.74
CA PHE A 23 -0.04 8.23 16.73
C PHE A 23 1.16 8.92 16.07
N LEU A 24 0.93 9.73 15.03
CA LEU A 24 1.99 10.51 14.40
C LEU A 24 2.61 11.50 15.39
N LEU A 25 1.80 12.17 16.21
CA LEU A 25 2.29 13.05 17.27
C LEU A 25 3.15 12.28 18.27
N LEU A 26 2.69 11.12 18.74
CA LEU A 26 3.44 10.27 19.66
C LEU A 26 4.78 9.82 19.07
N PHE A 27 4.81 9.34 17.83
CA PHE A 27 6.05 8.90 17.18
C PHE A 27 7.02 10.04 16.90
N ARG A 28 6.51 11.24 16.64
CA ARG A 28 7.36 12.44 16.53
C ARG A 28 8.00 12.80 17.86
N LEU A 29 7.26 12.68 18.97
CA LEU A 29 7.80 12.89 20.31
C LEU A 29 8.83 11.82 20.68
N ALA A 30 8.59 10.57 20.27
CA ALA A 30 9.50 9.45 20.49
C ALA A 30 10.76 9.44 19.59
N ARG A 31 10.84 10.30 18.57
CA ARG A 31 11.98 10.43 17.65
C ARG A 31 12.44 9.10 17.04
N ILE A 32 11.49 8.33 16.49
CA ILE A 32 11.79 7.03 15.90
C ILE A 32 12.85 7.13 14.78
N PRO A 33 13.68 6.08 14.57
CA PRO A 33 14.65 6.05 13.48
C PRO A 33 13.96 6.21 12.11
N GLY A 34 14.62 6.90 11.17
CA GLY A 34 14.02 7.30 9.89
C GLY A 34 13.19 8.59 9.95
N GLY A 35 12.94 9.12 11.15
CA GLY A 35 12.34 10.43 11.37
C GLY A 35 10.88 10.52 10.95
N PHE A 36 10.49 11.66 10.36
CA PHE A 36 9.09 11.97 10.08
C PHE A 36 8.40 11.04 9.04
N PRO A 37 9.05 10.62 7.92
CA PRO A 37 8.46 9.65 6.99
C PRO A 37 8.17 8.29 7.62
N ALA A 38 9.12 7.75 8.40
CA ALA A 38 8.90 6.53 9.15
C ALA A 38 7.75 6.69 10.16
N ALA A 39 7.65 7.85 10.81
CA ALA A 39 6.57 8.14 11.76
C ALA A 39 5.19 8.16 11.09
N ILE A 40 5.09 8.64 9.85
CA ILE A 40 3.85 8.62 9.05
C ILE A 40 3.41 7.17 8.79
N LEU A 41 4.34 6.33 8.32
CA LEU A 41 4.07 4.93 8.02
C LEU A 41 3.70 4.15 9.29
N ALA A 42 4.47 4.32 10.37
CA ALA A 42 4.23 3.66 11.63
C ALA A 42 2.90 4.09 12.27
N ALA A 43 2.58 5.39 12.23
CA ALA A 43 1.32 5.92 12.73
C ALA A 43 0.13 5.34 11.97
N GLY A 44 0.22 5.31 10.63
CA GLY A 44 -0.81 4.69 9.80
C GLY A 44 -0.95 3.21 10.09
N LEU A 45 0.15 2.46 10.14
CA LEU A 45 0.15 1.02 10.44
C LEU A 45 -0.53 0.72 11.78
N LEU A 46 -0.09 1.36 12.87
CA LEU A 46 -0.69 1.15 14.19
C LEU A 46 -2.17 1.52 14.23
N THR A 47 -2.54 2.61 13.56
CA THR A 47 -3.95 3.03 13.46
C THR A 47 -4.78 1.97 12.75
N GLY A 48 -4.28 1.45 11.63
CA GLY A 48 -4.97 0.41 10.87
C GLY A 48 -5.07 -0.91 11.62
N VAL A 49 -4.04 -1.31 12.35
CA VAL A 49 -4.10 -2.50 13.24
C VAL A 49 -5.13 -2.29 14.35
N ALA A 50 -5.11 -1.12 15.00
CA ALA A 50 -6.01 -0.80 16.11
C ALA A 50 -7.48 -0.72 15.69
N LEU A 51 -7.76 -0.14 14.51
CA LEU A 51 -9.13 0.01 13.96
C LEU A 51 -9.51 -1.13 12.98
N GLY A 52 -8.61 -2.08 12.75
CA GLY A 52 -8.78 -3.21 11.85
C GLY A 52 -9.45 -4.42 12.50
N PRO A 53 -9.53 -5.55 11.78
CA PRO A 53 -10.17 -6.76 12.27
C PRO A 53 -9.47 -7.35 13.50
N THR A 54 -8.15 -7.22 13.58
CA THR A 54 -7.34 -7.83 14.65
C THR A 54 -7.63 -7.26 16.04
N VAL A 55 -7.83 -5.95 16.17
CA VAL A 55 -8.08 -5.31 17.48
C VAL A 55 -9.54 -4.90 17.61
N LEU A 56 -10.03 -3.98 16.77
CA LEU A 56 -11.42 -3.52 16.85
C LEU A 56 -12.40 -4.65 16.50
N GLY A 57 -12.09 -5.48 15.51
CA GLY A 57 -12.92 -6.64 15.16
C GLY A 57 -13.00 -7.68 16.28
N ALA A 58 -11.93 -7.90 17.03
CA ALA A 58 -11.92 -8.80 18.18
C ALA A 58 -12.65 -8.21 19.40
N LEU A 59 -12.43 -6.93 19.72
CA LEU A 59 -13.01 -6.29 20.91
C LEU A 59 -14.47 -5.87 20.73
N ARG A 60 -14.83 -5.40 19.53
CA ARG A 60 -16.17 -4.86 19.18
C ARG A 60 -16.54 -5.28 17.75
N PRO A 61 -16.84 -6.56 17.50
CA PRO A 61 -17.11 -7.09 16.16
C PRO A 61 -18.25 -6.36 15.45
N GLU A 62 -19.30 -5.97 16.19
CA GLU A 62 -20.44 -5.22 15.63
C GLU A 62 -20.02 -3.85 15.09
N LEU A 63 -19.14 -3.12 15.79
CA LEU A 63 -18.65 -1.82 15.33
C LEU A 63 -17.75 -1.99 14.10
N HIS A 64 -16.85 -2.97 14.12
CA HIS A 64 -16.00 -3.25 12.97
C HIS A 64 -16.83 -3.63 11.74
N GLN A 65 -17.85 -4.48 11.89
CA GLN A 65 -18.74 -4.84 10.79
C GLN A 65 -19.51 -3.62 10.25
N ARG A 66 -20.02 -2.75 11.12
CA ARG A 66 -20.73 -1.52 10.71
C ARG A 66 -19.83 -0.55 9.94
N PHE A 67 -18.59 -0.34 10.39
CA PHE A 67 -17.72 0.71 9.85
C PHE A 67 -16.76 0.23 8.75
N ALA A 68 -16.33 -1.04 8.76
CA ALA A 68 -15.28 -1.52 7.86
C ALA A 68 -15.79 -2.46 6.76
N VAL A 69 -16.80 -3.27 7.07
CA VAL A 69 -17.19 -4.41 6.22
C VAL A 69 -18.54 -4.23 5.54
N GLY A 70 -19.53 -3.67 6.24
CA GLY A 70 -20.91 -3.53 5.78
C GLY A 70 -21.73 -4.81 5.93
N ALA A 71 -22.96 -4.78 5.38
CA ALA A 71 -23.89 -5.90 5.32
C ALA A 71 -24.18 -6.58 6.68
N LEU A 72 -24.25 -5.79 7.77
CA LEU A 72 -24.41 -6.32 9.13
C LEU A 72 -25.67 -7.21 9.24
N HIS A 73 -26.80 -6.71 8.76
CA HIS A 73 -28.09 -7.41 8.86
C HIS A 73 -28.11 -8.69 8.01
N GLU A 74 -27.59 -8.63 6.80
CA GLU A 74 -27.53 -9.77 5.87
C GLU A 74 -26.57 -10.85 6.38
N ARG A 75 -25.43 -10.45 6.96
CA ARG A 75 -24.47 -11.37 7.56
C ARG A 75 -25.02 -12.01 8.83
N GLN A 76 -25.77 -11.26 9.62
CA GLN A 76 -26.43 -11.79 10.80
C GLN A 76 -27.52 -12.81 10.40
N ALA A 77 -28.35 -12.49 9.40
CA ALA A 77 -29.34 -13.43 8.86
C ALA A 77 -28.70 -14.72 8.30
N LEU A 78 -27.56 -14.60 7.62
CA LEU A 78 -26.81 -15.76 7.11
C LEU A 78 -26.26 -16.62 8.26
N ARG A 79 -25.70 -16.00 9.31
CA ARG A 79 -25.22 -16.71 10.51
C ARG A 79 -26.35 -17.40 11.24
N ASP A 80 -27.49 -16.72 11.45
CA ASP A 80 -28.65 -17.30 12.11
C ASP A 80 -29.17 -18.52 11.33
N LEU A 81 -29.12 -18.50 9.99
CA LEU A 81 -29.47 -19.66 9.17
C LEU A 81 -28.45 -20.81 9.31
N GLU A 82 -27.15 -20.49 9.29
CA GLU A 82 -26.06 -21.46 9.46
C GLU A 82 -26.13 -22.15 10.84
N GLU A 83 -26.30 -21.38 11.92
CA GLU A 83 -26.43 -21.90 13.29
C GLU A 83 -27.69 -22.76 13.45
N ARG A 84 -28.83 -22.34 12.89
CA ARG A 84 -30.06 -23.16 12.92
C ARG A 84 -29.87 -24.47 12.16
N HIS A 85 -29.22 -24.45 11.01
CA HIS A 85 -28.97 -25.66 10.24
C HIS A 85 -28.03 -26.62 10.98
N GLU A 86 -26.98 -26.12 11.63
CA GLU A 86 -26.09 -26.95 12.46
C GLU A 86 -26.85 -27.58 13.62
N LEU A 87 -27.71 -26.82 14.31
CA LEU A 87 -28.57 -27.34 15.38
C LEU A 87 -29.53 -28.41 14.86
N ASP A 88 -30.17 -28.18 13.71
CA ASP A 88 -31.08 -29.16 13.13
C ASP A 88 -30.35 -30.45 12.74
N LEU A 89 -29.15 -30.35 12.14
CA LEU A 89 -28.33 -31.51 11.80
C LEU A 89 -27.91 -32.31 13.05
N LEU A 90 -27.57 -31.62 14.15
CA LEU A 90 -27.26 -32.27 15.42
C LEU A 90 -28.47 -33.03 15.97
N VAL A 91 -29.65 -32.40 15.96
CA VAL A 91 -30.90 -33.03 16.42
C VAL A 91 -31.23 -34.27 15.59
N LEU A 92 -31.18 -34.15 14.26
CA LEU A 92 -31.50 -35.25 13.34
C LEU A 92 -30.50 -36.41 13.45
N GLY A 93 -29.23 -36.09 13.68
CA GLY A 93 -28.18 -37.07 13.96
C GLY A 93 -28.46 -37.88 15.22
N HIS A 94 -29.07 -37.28 16.24
CA HIS A 94 -29.45 -37.97 17.48
C HIS A 94 -30.76 -38.77 17.38
N THR A 95 -31.69 -38.38 16.51
CA THR A 95 -32.99 -39.05 16.37
C THR A 95 -32.99 -40.25 15.41
N GLY A 96 -31.84 -40.58 14.80
CA GLY A 96 -31.71 -41.77 13.93
C GLY A 96 -32.45 -41.65 12.59
N VAL A 97 -32.53 -40.44 12.04
CA VAL A 97 -33.25 -40.17 10.79
C VAL A 97 -32.57 -40.82 9.58
N SER A 98 -33.36 -41.18 8.56
CA SER A 98 -32.83 -41.80 7.35
C SER A 98 -31.83 -40.89 6.62
N PRO A 99 -30.81 -41.47 5.94
CA PRO A 99 -29.83 -40.69 5.16
C PRO A 99 -30.47 -39.81 4.09
N VAL A 100 -31.61 -40.24 3.53
CA VAL A 100 -32.32 -39.51 2.48
C VAL A 100 -32.88 -38.18 3.00
N ALA A 101 -33.45 -38.18 4.21
CA ALA A 101 -33.98 -36.96 4.81
C ALA A 101 -32.85 -35.98 5.24
N LEU A 102 -31.68 -36.48 5.63
CA LEU A 102 -30.50 -35.64 5.86
C LEU A 102 -30.02 -34.97 4.56
N ASP A 103 -30.06 -35.68 3.43
CA ASP A 103 -29.70 -35.13 2.13
C ASP A 103 -30.72 -34.10 1.62
N GLU A 104 -32.02 -34.34 1.84
CA GLU A 104 -33.08 -33.36 1.56
C GLU A 104 -32.86 -32.08 2.37
N GLN A 105 -32.57 -32.20 3.66
CA GLN A 105 -32.34 -31.04 4.52
C GLN A 105 -31.10 -30.23 4.12
N ARG A 106 -30.02 -30.90 3.69
CA ARG A 106 -28.83 -30.23 3.14
C ARG A 106 -29.14 -29.49 1.84
N ARG A 107 -29.99 -30.04 0.98
CA ARG A 107 -30.45 -29.38 -0.25
C ARG A 107 -31.30 -28.16 0.06
N ASP A 108 -32.24 -28.28 0.99
CA ASP A 108 -33.09 -27.17 1.41
C ASP A 108 -32.27 -26.04 2.03
N PHE A 109 -31.29 -26.37 2.88
CA PHE A 109 -30.35 -25.39 3.40
C PHE A 109 -29.54 -24.71 2.29
N ALA A 110 -29.02 -25.46 1.31
CA ALA A 110 -28.29 -24.86 0.19
C ALA A 110 -29.16 -23.88 -0.62
N LEU A 111 -30.45 -24.21 -0.81
CA LEU A 111 -31.42 -23.34 -1.48
C LEU A 111 -31.73 -22.07 -0.68
N GLN A 112 -31.84 -22.17 0.65
CA GLN A 112 -32.07 -21.03 1.54
C GLN A 112 -30.82 -20.15 1.73
N ARG A 113 -29.64 -20.76 1.73
CA ARG A 113 -28.35 -20.08 1.92
C ARG A 113 -27.98 -19.21 0.73
N ARG A 114 -28.24 -19.68 -0.50
CA ARG A 114 -27.89 -18.97 -1.73
C ARG A 114 -28.42 -17.52 -1.81
N PRO A 115 -29.72 -17.22 -1.61
CA PRO A 115 -30.22 -15.85 -1.67
C PRO A 115 -29.64 -14.96 -0.57
N LEU A 116 -29.37 -15.49 0.63
CA LEU A 116 -28.71 -14.74 1.70
C LEU A 116 -27.25 -14.42 1.35
N HIS A 117 -26.53 -15.39 0.77
CA HIS A 117 -25.16 -15.17 0.30
C HIS A 117 -25.10 -14.11 -0.80
N ASP A 118 -26.04 -14.15 -1.75
CA ASP A 118 -26.16 -13.15 -2.82
C ASP A 118 -26.51 -11.77 -2.24
N ALA A 119 -27.39 -11.71 -1.23
CA ALA A 119 -27.72 -10.48 -0.51
C ALA A 119 -26.50 -9.90 0.23
N VAL A 120 -25.73 -10.72 0.94
CA VAL A 120 -24.48 -10.30 1.60
C VAL A 120 -23.49 -9.75 0.58
N THR A 121 -23.33 -10.43 -0.56
CA THR A 121 -22.40 -10.01 -1.63
C THR A 121 -22.82 -8.66 -2.20
N LYS A 122 -24.12 -8.50 -2.50
CA LYS A 122 -24.69 -7.25 -3.01
C LYS A 122 -24.54 -6.10 -2.01
N ALA A 123 -24.96 -6.29 -0.77
CA ALA A 123 -24.87 -5.28 0.29
C ALA A 123 -23.41 -4.89 0.59
N SER A 124 -22.49 -5.86 0.57
CA SER A 124 -21.05 -5.59 0.72
C SER A 124 -20.53 -4.75 -0.45
N HIS A 125 -20.91 -5.05 -1.69
CA HIS A 125 -20.51 -4.26 -2.86
C HIS A 125 -21.05 -2.82 -2.81
N GLU A 126 -22.31 -2.66 -2.43
CA GLU A 126 -22.95 -1.33 -2.25
C GLU A 126 -22.24 -0.52 -1.15
N PHE A 127 -21.86 -1.16 -0.04
CA PHE A 127 -21.11 -0.53 1.04
C PHE A 127 -19.67 -0.14 0.64
N GLN A 128 -18.97 -1.00 -0.10
CA GLN A 128 -17.58 -0.74 -0.51
C GLN A 128 -17.46 0.30 -1.63
N THR A 129 -18.53 0.55 -2.40
CA THR A 129 -18.52 1.55 -3.48
C THR A 129 -18.15 2.97 -3.02
N PRO A 130 -18.81 3.58 -2.00
CA PRO A 130 -18.40 4.90 -1.50
C PRO A 130 -17.01 4.88 -0.86
N VAL A 131 -16.64 3.81 -0.15
CA VAL A 131 -15.32 3.63 0.43
C VAL A 131 -14.24 3.69 -0.66
N ARG A 132 -14.40 2.91 -1.73
CA ARG A 132 -13.53 2.89 -2.91
C ARG A 132 -13.38 4.28 -3.51
N ARG A 133 -14.49 4.99 -3.73
CA ARG A 133 -14.49 6.34 -4.31
C ARG A 133 -13.72 7.33 -3.43
N ILE A 134 -13.95 7.32 -2.12
CA ILE A 134 -13.24 8.21 -1.18
C ILE A 134 -11.75 7.89 -1.14
N THR A 135 -11.35 6.61 -1.11
CA THR A 135 -9.93 6.24 -1.17
C THR A 135 -9.26 6.75 -2.44
N LEU A 136 -9.91 6.59 -3.60
CA LEU A 136 -9.35 7.06 -4.88
C LEU A 136 -9.25 8.58 -4.92
N VAL A 137 -10.22 9.31 -4.37
CA VAL A 137 -10.13 10.77 -4.18
C VAL A 137 -8.95 11.14 -3.28
N LEU A 138 -8.76 10.44 -2.16
CA LEU A 138 -7.62 10.67 -1.26
C LEU A 138 -6.27 10.37 -1.94
N VAL A 139 -6.20 9.36 -2.80
CA VAL A 139 -5.00 9.07 -3.59
C VAL A 139 -4.75 10.19 -4.61
N CYS A 140 -5.75 10.61 -5.38
CA CYS A 140 -5.65 11.75 -6.30
C CYS A 140 -5.18 13.01 -5.56
N LEU A 141 -5.74 13.28 -4.37
CA LEU A 141 -5.34 14.38 -3.52
C LEU A 141 -3.89 14.23 -3.04
N ALA A 142 -3.46 13.03 -2.63
CA ALA A 142 -2.09 12.78 -2.20
C ALA A 142 -1.09 13.10 -3.32
N VAL A 143 -1.37 12.60 -4.52
CA VAL A 143 -0.55 12.79 -5.72
C VAL A 143 -0.55 14.25 -6.17
N PHE A 144 -1.70 14.93 -6.12
CA PHE A 144 -1.82 16.36 -6.41
C PHE A 144 -1.02 17.22 -5.43
N LEU A 145 -1.16 16.97 -4.12
CA LEU A 145 -0.43 17.70 -3.08
C LEU A 145 1.08 17.43 -3.16
N ALA A 146 1.48 16.22 -3.56
CA ALA A 146 2.88 15.88 -3.83
C ALA A 146 3.44 16.73 -4.98
N GLY A 147 2.70 16.83 -6.10
CA GLY A 147 3.06 17.70 -7.22
C GLY A 147 3.16 19.17 -6.81
N CYS A 148 2.23 19.66 -5.98
CA CYS A 148 2.25 21.02 -5.46
C CYS A 148 3.45 21.28 -4.52
N ALA A 149 3.81 20.28 -3.71
CA ALA A 149 4.90 20.36 -2.75
C ALA A 149 6.28 20.17 -3.38
N ALA A 150 6.35 19.59 -4.59
CA ALA A 150 7.58 19.38 -5.33
C ALA A 150 8.29 20.72 -5.62
N GLN A 151 9.59 20.78 -5.33
CA GLN A 151 10.37 22.00 -5.52
C GLN A 151 11.06 21.96 -6.89
N LYS A 152 10.82 22.97 -7.73
CA LYS A 152 11.59 23.18 -8.97
C LYS A 152 13.04 23.51 -8.58
N ARG A 153 14.00 22.63 -8.89
CA ARG A 153 15.43 22.94 -8.80
C ARG A 153 16.11 22.48 -10.08
N THR A 154 16.71 23.45 -10.77
CA THR A 154 17.50 23.26 -11.98
C THR A 154 18.76 22.49 -11.63
N SER A 155 18.90 21.29 -12.19
CA SER A 155 20.13 20.51 -12.15
C SER A 155 21.15 21.13 -13.11
N SER A 156 22.32 21.51 -12.62
CA SER A 156 23.42 22.06 -13.42
C SER A 156 24.36 20.98 -13.99
N HIS A 157 23.85 19.76 -14.21
CA HIS A 157 24.69 18.60 -14.54
C HIS A 157 24.32 17.95 -15.88
N PRO A 158 25.32 17.36 -16.59
CA PRO A 158 25.18 16.88 -17.96
C PRO A 158 24.23 15.68 -18.11
N GLU A 159 23.40 15.76 -19.15
CA GLU A 159 22.30 14.83 -19.49
C GLU A 159 22.72 13.36 -19.64
N ALA A 160 23.98 13.08 -20.00
CA ALA A 160 24.49 11.72 -20.20
C ALA A 160 24.44 10.85 -18.93
N SER A 161 24.44 11.46 -17.74
CA SER A 161 24.34 10.74 -16.46
C SER A 161 22.92 10.25 -16.11
N MET A 162 21.89 10.78 -16.77
CA MET A 162 20.50 10.44 -16.47
C MET A 162 20.05 9.13 -17.12
N LEU A 163 20.50 8.83 -18.34
CA LEU A 163 20.10 7.62 -19.07
C LEU A 163 20.59 6.35 -18.35
N ALA A 164 21.85 6.34 -17.89
CA ALA A 164 22.40 5.21 -17.14
C ALA A 164 21.68 5.02 -15.79
N ALA A 165 21.39 6.11 -15.06
CA ALA A 165 20.64 6.05 -13.81
C ALA A 165 19.19 5.55 -14.01
N ALA A 166 18.56 5.95 -15.12
CA ALA A 166 17.23 5.50 -15.49
C ALA A 166 17.22 4.00 -15.85
N ALA A 167 18.17 3.56 -16.68
CA ALA A 167 18.31 2.16 -17.06
C ALA A 167 18.58 1.27 -15.83
N ALA A 168 19.45 1.71 -14.92
CA ALA A 168 19.72 0.99 -13.67
C ALA A 168 18.51 0.95 -12.73
N GLY A 169 17.73 2.04 -12.65
CA GLY A 169 16.47 2.06 -11.90
C GLY A 169 15.42 1.11 -12.49
N ILE A 170 15.27 1.07 -13.81
CA ILE A 170 14.34 0.15 -14.49
C ILE A 170 14.73 -1.30 -14.22
N LEU A 171 16.02 -1.64 -14.35
CA LEU A 171 16.51 -2.98 -14.05
C LEU A 171 16.30 -3.39 -12.59
N ALA A 172 16.48 -2.45 -11.65
CA ALA A 172 16.18 -2.68 -10.23
C ALA A 172 14.72 -3.07 -10.01
N VAL A 173 13.79 -2.33 -10.62
CA VAL A 173 12.35 -2.61 -10.54
C VAL A 173 12.01 -3.94 -11.20
N ILE A 174 12.58 -4.24 -12.38
CA ILE A 174 12.34 -5.50 -13.09
C ILE A 174 12.84 -6.69 -12.25
N PHE A 175 14.06 -6.62 -11.74
CA PHE A 175 14.65 -7.71 -10.97
C PHE A 175 13.86 -7.98 -9.68
N ALA A 176 13.63 -6.95 -8.86
CA ALA A 176 12.85 -7.08 -7.64
C ALA A 176 11.39 -7.47 -7.93
N GLY A 177 10.80 -6.95 -9.02
CA GLY A 177 9.43 -7.22 -9.42
C GLY A 177 9.20 -8.67 -9.82
N ILE A 178 10.11 -9.23 -10.63
CA ILE A 178 10.06 -10.65 -11.04
C ILE A 178 10.21 -11.56 -9.83
N ILE A 179 11.17 -11.29 -8.93
CA ILE A 179 11.39 -12.16 -7.76
C ILE A 179 10.18 -12.10 -6.82
N ASN A 180 9.65 -10.91 -6.54
CA ASN A 180 8.45 -10.76 -5.73
C ASN A 180 7.24 -11.46 -6.37
N ALA A 181 7.07 -11.38 -7.70
CA ALA A 181 6.01 -12.09 -8.39
C ALA A 181 6.14 -13.62 -8.27
N ILE A 182 7.37 -14.16 -8.40
CA ILE A 182 7.63 -15.60 -8.20
C ILE A 182 7.27 -16.00 -6.77
N LEU A 183 7.66 -15.21 -5.76
CA LEU A 183 7.36 -15.49 -4.36
C LEU A 183 5.86 -15.46 -4.05
N ILE A 184 5.14 -14.47 -4.61
CA ILE A 184 3.68 -14.38 -4.45
C ILE A 184 3.00 -15.61 -5.07
N GLY A 185 3.40 -16.05 -6.26
CA GLY A 185 2.87 -17.27 -6.86
C GLY A 185 3.22 -18.54 -6.08
N ALA A 186 4.49 -18.68 -5.67
CA ALA A 186 4.99 -19.90 -5.04
C ALA A 186 4.55 -20.08 -3.58
N LEU A 187 4.51 -18.99 -2.79
CA LEU A 187 4.21 -19.06 -1.37
C LEU A 187 2.74 -18.79 -1.04
N LEU A 188 2.07 -17.95 -1.83
CA LEU A 188 0.69 -17.52 -1.57
C LEU A 188 -0.33 -18.16 -2.52
N GLY A 189 0.12 -18.93 -3.52
CA GLY A 189 -0.74 -19.63 -4.48
C GLY A 189 -1.46 -18.69 -5.46
N ALA A 190 -1.02 -17.44 -5.59
CA ALA A 190 -1.64 -16.47 -6.47
C ALA A 190 -1.44 -16.86 -7.94
N THR A 191 -2.43 -16.53 -8.78
CA THR A 191 -2.31 -16.77 -10.22
C THR A 191 -1.24 -15.86 -10.84
N ARG A 192 -0.70 -16.21 -12.01
CA ARG A 192 0.27 -15.35 -12.71
C ARG A 192 -0.26 -13.95 -12.98
N ALA A 193 -1.57 -13.84 -13.27
CA ALA A 193 -2.24 -12.58 -13.51
C ALA A 193 -2.27 -11.67 -12.28
N GLU A 194 -2.28 -12.22 -11.06
CA GLU A 194 -2.25 -11.46 -9.80
C GLU A 194 -0.82 -11.28 -9.28
N ALA A 195 0.05 -12.28 -9.45
CA ALA A 195 1.38 -12.26 -8.88
C ALA A 195 2.29 -11.21 -9.54
N VAL A 196 2.20 -11.06 -10.87
CA VAL A 196 2.98 -10.08 -11.63
C VAL A 196 2.67 -8.63 -11.20
N PRO A 197 1.41 -8.13 -11.21
CA PRO A 197 1.11 -6.76 -10.75
C PRO A 197 1.63 -6.48 -9.35
N LEU A 198 1.35 -7.41 -8.43
CA LEU A 198 1.66 -7.24 -7.02
C LEU A 198 3.18 -7.22 -6.80
N GLY A 199 3.92 -8.09 -7.51
CA GLY A 199 5.37 -8.11 -7.46
C GLY A 199 6.01 -6.81 -7.95
N PHE A 200 5.55 -6.29 -9.09
CA PHE A 200 6.05 -5.02 -9.62
C PHE A 200 5.61 -3.81 -8.81
N ALA A 201 4.42 -3.84 -8.21
CA ALA A 201 3.97 -2.79 -7.31
C ALA A 201 4.78 -2.75 -6.02
N LEU A 202 5.18 -3.92 -5.47
CA LEU A 202 6.13 -4.00 -4.35
C LEU A 202 7.50 -3.43 -4.73
N ALA A 203 7.97 -3.75 -5.93
CA ALA A 203 9.26 -3.29 -6.45
C ALA A 203 9.26 -1.83 -6.94
N GLY A 204 8.11 -1.16 -6.99
CA GLY A 204 7.96 0.16 -7.59
C GLY A 204 8.86 1.24 -6.97
N GLY A 205 9.38 2.14 -7.80
CA GLY A 205 10.21 3.28 -7.39
C GLY A 205 9.40 4.45 -6.82
N SER A 206 10.05 5.50 -6.32
CA SER A 206 9.39 6.58 -5.57
C SER A 206 8.72 7.67 -6.43
N PHE A 207 7.41 7.89 -6.25
CA PHE A 207 6.68 9.10 -6.70
C PHE A 207 7.03 10.35 -5.87
N PHE A 208 7.47 10.17 -4.63
CA PHE A 208 7.68 11.24 -3.66
C PHE A 208 9.14 11.69 -3.57
N ALA A 209 10.03 11.15 -4.41
CA ALA A 209 11.46 11.47 -4.43
C ALA A 209 11.76 12.97 -4.56
N ALA A 210 10.97 13.68 -5.37
CA ALA A 210 11.11 15.12 -5.58
C ALA A 210 10.38 15.98 -4.51
N THR A 211 9.66 15.36 -3.57
CA THR A 211 8.97 16.08 -2.50
C THR A 211 9.88 16.28 -1.29
N PRO A 212 9.82 17.44 -0.62
CA PRO A 212 10.64 17.71 0.56
C PRO A 212 10.20 16.93 1.80
N LEU A 213 9.43 15.85 1.66
CA LEU A 213 8.99 14.99 2.76
C LEU A 213 10.20 14.38 3.50
N ARG A 214 11.37 14.27 2.85
CA ARG A 214 12.67 14.00 3.46
C ARG A 214 13.60 15.22 3.51
N TRP A 215 14.33 15.31 4.62
CA TRP A 215 15.38 16.29 4.91
C TRP A 215 16.68 15.90 4.20
N LEU A 216 16.64 15.83 2.88
CA LEU A 216 17.81 15.43 2.09
C LEU A 216 18.93 16.49 2.19
N GLY A 217 20.18 16.03 2.17
CA GLY A 217 21.37 16.88 1.98
C GLY A 217 21.28 17.67 0.67
N ALA A 218 22.13 18.67 0.49
CA ALA A 218 22.07 19.54 -0.70
C ALA A 218 22.29 18.79 -2.02
N ALA A 219 23.03 17.67 -2.00
CA ALA A 219 23.42 16.87 -3.17
C ALA A 219 22.26 16.10 -3.85
N ALA A 220 21.31 15.55 -3.08
CA ALA A 220 20.15 14.83 -3.58
C ALA A 220 19.11 15.70 -4.33
N ARG A 221 19.18 17.02 -4.17
CA ARG A 221 18.11 17.96 -4.54
C ARG A 221 18.06 18.32 -6.03
N SER A 222 18.83 17.63 -6.86
CA SER A 222 18.99 17.91 -8.28
C SER A 222 18.33 16.88 -9.21
N LEU A 223 17.51 15.95 -8.71
CA LEU A 223 16.74 15.12 -9.64
C LEU A 223 15.58 15.91 -10.25
N ASP A 224 15.49 15.82 -11.57
CA ASP A 224 14.40 16.40 -12.34
C ASP A 224 13.09 15.70 -11.96
N VAL A 225 12.06 16.50 -11.69
CA VAL A 225 10.68 16.08 -11.46
C VAL A 225 10.20 15.15 -12.58
N ARG A 226 10.74 15.28 -13.80
CA ARG A 226 10.46 14.40 -14.93
C ARG A 226 10.81 12.92 -14.65
N PHE A 227 11.87 12.65 -13.90
CA PHE A 227 12.28 11.27 -13.58
C PHE A 227 11.31 10.59 -12.61
N SER A 228 10.92 11.27 -11.53
CA SER A 228 9.88 10.75 -10.61
C SER A 228 8.52 10.61 -11.30
N LEU A 229 8.23 11.50 -12.26
CA LEU A 229 7.01 11.43 -13.07
C LEU A 229 7.04 10.19 -14.00
N LEU A 230 8.18 9.89 -14.62
CA LEU A 230 8.35 8.73 -15.51
C LEU A 230 8.33 7.40 -14.76
N CYS A 231 9.05 7.29 -13.64
CA CYS A 231 8.99 6.10 -12.77
C CYS A 231 7.58 5.91 -12.23
N GLY A 232 6.94 7.01 -11.84
CA GLY A 232 5.58 6.97 -11.35
C GLY A 232 4.56 6.54 -12.40
N ILE A 233 4.61 7.13 -13.59
CA ILE A 233 3.79 6.72 -14.73
C ILE A 233 4.08 5.26 -15.07
N GLY A 234 5.33 4.81 -15.06
CA GLY A 234 5.69 3.40 -15.29
C GLY A 234 5.03 2.43 -14.30
N VAL A 235 5.08 2.73 -13.00
CA VAL A 235 4.44 1.91 -11.97
C VAL A 235 2.91 1.91 -12.12
N VAL A 236 2.32 3.09 -12.40
CA VAL A 236 0.88 3.19 -12.68
C VAL A 236 0.51 2.41 -13.93
N LEU A 237 1.28 2.50 -15.02
CA LEU A 237 1.05 1.76 -16.27
C LEU A 237 1.19 0.24 -16.09
N ILE A 238 2.13 -0.22 -15.27
CA ILE A 238 2.24 -1.65 -14.93
C ILE A 238 1.04 -2.11 -14.11
N ALA A 239 0.57 -1.29 -13.16
CA ALA A 239 -0.65 -1.58 -12.42
C ALA A 239 -1.89 -1.61 -13.33
N ILE A 240 -1.97 -0.74 -14.36
CA ILE A 240 -3.02 -0.76 -15.38
C ILE A 240 -2.96 -2.03 -16.23
N ALA A 241 -1.77 -2.39 -16.74
CA ALA A 241 -1.58 -3.52 -17.64
C ALA A 241 -1.94 -4.87 -16.99
N ALA A 242 -1.91 -4.90 -15.66
CA ALA A 242 -2.14 -6.08 -14.87
C ALA A 242 -3.55 -6.13 -14.24
N MET A 243 -4.36 -5.10 -14.46
CA MET A 243 -5.79 -5.13 -14.11
C MET A 243 -6.58 -5.75 -15.27
N PRO A 244 -7.46 -6.74 -15.01
CA PRO A 244 -8.38 -7.20 -16.05
C PRO A 244 -9.24 -6.02 -16.54
N ALA A 245 -9.44 -5.93 -17.85
CA ALA A 245 -10.14 -4.85 -18.57
C ALA A 245 -11.62 -4.63 -18.17
N ARG A 246 -12.09 -5.27 -17.09
CA ARG A 246 -13.46 -5.24 -16.58
C ARG A 246 -13.68 -4.24 -15.43
N THR A 247 -12.66 -3.48 -15.01
CA THR A 247 -12.77 -2.63 -13.82
C THR A 247 -13.14 -1.18 -14.18
N GLU A 248 -14.06 -0.58 -13.42
CA GLU A 248 -14.43 0.85 -13.45
C GLU A 248 -13.26 1.80 -13.09
N LEU A 249 -12.01 1.32 -13.10
CA LEU A 249 -10.82 2.02 -12.63
C LEU A 249 -10.20 2.91 -13.72
N GLY A 250 -10.53 2.70 -14.99
CA GLY A 250 -10.02 3.49 -16.12
C GLY A 250 -10.12 5.01 -15.90
N PRO A 251 -11.30 5.57 -15.56
CA PRO A 251 -11.45 6.99 -15.26
C PRO A 251 -10.59 7.47 -14.08
N TRP A 252 -10.40 6.63 -13.05
CA TRP A 252 -9.61 6.97 -11.87
C TRP A 252 -8.13 7.02 -12.14
N ILE A 253 -7.63 6.13 -12.99
CA ILE A 253 -6.25 6.17 -13.47
C ILE A 253 -5.96 7.49 -14.18
N VAL A 254 -6.86 7.89 -15.10
CA VAL A 254 -6.75 9.18 -15.78
C VAL A 254 -6.78 10.31 -14.77
N ALA A 255 -7.67 10.25 -13.76
CA ALA A 255 -7.73 11.23 -12.69
C ALA A 255 -6.43 11.31 -11.86
N ILE A 256 -5.77 10.19 -11.56
CA ILE A 256 -4.49 10.15 -10.84
C ILE A 256 -3.39 10.83 -11.68
N VAL A 257 -3.30 10.50 -12.97
CA VAL A 257 -2.32 11.09 -13.89
C VAL A 257 -2.56 12.59 -14.05
N LEU A 258 -3.81 13.00 -14.24
CA LEU A 258 -4.19 14.42 -14.33
C LEU A 258 -3.93 15.16 -13.02
N SER A 259 -4.18 14.54 -11.87
CA SER A 259 -3.88 15.11 -10.55
C SER A 259 -2.38 15.36 -10.37
N LEU A 260 -1.54 14.43 -10.82
CA LEU A 260 -0.09 14.61 -10.82
C LEU A 260 0.34 15.77 -11.73
N ALA A 261 -0.15 15.79 -12.96
CA ALA A 261 0.17 16.84 -13.93
C ALA A 261 -0.28 18.22 -13.45
N ALA A 262 -1.52 18.32 -12.94
CA ALA A 262 -2.08 19.53 -12.37
C ALA A 262 -1.30 20.00 -11.15
N GLY A 263 -0.98 19.08 -10.22
CA GLY A 263 -0.18 19.39 -9.03
C GLY A 263 1.21 19.90 -9.40
N ALA A 264 1.89 19.24 -10.33
CA ALA A 264 3.21 19.65 -10.80
C ALA A 264 3.17 21.01 -11.52
N TRP A 265 2.11 21.29 -12.29
CA TRP A 265 1.92 22.59 -12.95
C TRP A 265 1.66 23.70 -11.92
N LEU A 266 0.72 23.50 -11.00
CA LEU A 266 0.39 24.46 -9.94
C LEU A 266 1.55 24.67 -8.97
N GLY A 267 2.31 23.61 -8.68
CA GLY A 267 3.51 23.66 -7.84
C GLY A 267 4.52 24.67 -8.37
N ARG A 268 4.65 24.84 -9.69
CA ARG A 268 5.55 25.82 -10.32
C ARG A 268 5.12 27.26 -10.05
N THR A 269 3.82 27.54 -10.00
CA THR A 269 3.26 28.89 -9.84
C THR A 269 2.98 29.26 -8.38
N CYS A 270 2.89 28.26 -7.49
CA CYS A 270 2.56 28.44 -6.08
C CYS A 270 3.63 29.15 -5.25
N LYS A 271 3.18 30.05 -4.34
CA LYS A 271 4.02 30.70 -3.32
C LYS A 271 4.54 29.70 -2.28
N ARG A 272 5.63 30.04 -1.58
CA ARG A 272 6.24 29.19 -0.53
C ARG A 272 5.25 28.74 0.56
N ARG A 273 4.31 29.62 0.96
CA ARG A 273 3.31 29.33 2.00
C ARG A 273 2.33 28.23 1.59
N THR A 274 1.82 28.24 0.35
CA THR A 274 0.90 27.21 -0.14
C THR A 274 1.59 25.86 -0.28
N ARG A 275 2.86 25.84 -0.73
CA ARG A 275 3.68 24.61 -0.76
C ARG A 275 3.88 24.02 0.63
N CYS A 276 4.13 24.86 1.64
CA CYS A 276 4.26 24.40 3.03
C CYS A 276 2.94 23.82 3.56
N ALA A 277 1.81 24.47 3.29
CA ALA A 277 0.50 23.95 3.68
C ALA A 277 0.17 22.62 2.99
N ALA A 278 0.43 22.50 1.68
CA ALA A 278 0.25 21.27 0.92
C ALA A 278 1.11 20.12 1.48
N LYS A 279 2.38 20.41 1.81
CA LYS A 279 3.28 19.45 2.46
C LYS A 279 2.73 18.98 3.81
N THR A 280 2.26 19.90 4.65
CA THR A 280 1.70 19.56 5.97
C THR A 280 0.42 18.73 5.83
N ALA A 281 -0.49 19.11 4.94
CA ALA A 281 -1.73 18.36 4.70
C ALA A 281 -1.45 16.94 4.19
N LEU A 282 -0.55 16.82 3.21
CA LEU A 282 -0.12 15.53 2.66
C LEU A 282 0.47 14.63 3.75
N ALA A 283 1.40 15.16 4.54
CA ALA A 283 2.18 14.37 5.47
C ALA A 283 1.47 14.07 6.79
N CYS A 284 0.67 15.01 7.31
CA CYS A 284 0.03 14.86 8.61
C CYS A 284 -1.38 14.25 8.53
N VAL A 285 -2.04 14.31 7.38
CA VAL A 285 -3.43 13.86 7.23
C VAL A 285 -3.54 12.79 6.16
N VAL A 286 -3.22 13.11 4.91
CA VAL A 286 -3.56 12.24 3.78
C VAL A 286 -2.78 10.92 3.79
N LEU A 287 -1.45 10.98 3.88
CA LEU A 287 -0.60 9.77 3.85
C LEU A 287 -0.83 8.82 5.04
N PRO A 288 -0.82 9.29 6.31
CA PRO A 288 -1.13 8.40 7.44
C PRO A 288 -2.51 7.76 7.32
N THR A 289 -3.51 8.49 6.82
CA THR A 289 -4.87 7.96 6.64
C THR A 289 -4.93 6.88 5.57
N LEU A 290 -4.23 7.05 4.44
CA LEU A 290 -4.16 6.03 3.38
C LEU A 290 -3.46 4.75 3.87
N VAL A 291 -2.36 4.90 4.62
CA VAL A 291 -1.65 3.77 5.23
C VAL A 291 -2.56 3.07 6.25
N ALA A 292 -3.25 3.82 7.10
CA ALA A 292 -4.19 3.28 8.09
C ALA A 292 -5.36 2.55 7.43
N PHE A 293 -5.90 3.10 6.34
CA PHE A 293 -6.91 2.45 5.55
C PHE A 293 -6.41 1.09 5.04
N ALA A 294 -5.26 1.05 4.37
CA ALA A 294 -4.69 -0.20 3.85
C ALA A 294 -4.44 -1.22 4.96
N ALA A 295 -3.79 -0.81 6.05
CA ALA A 295 -3.52 -1.67 7.20
C ALA A 295 -4.82 -2.18 7.87
N SER A 296 -5.90 -1.39 7.89
CA SER A 296 -7.19 -1.81 8.46
C SER A 296 -7.89 -2.93 7.70
N HIS A 297 -7.44 -3.24 6.47
CA HIS A 297 -7.97 -4.37 5.70
C HIS A 297 -7.21 -5.67 5.95
N ALA A 298 -6.00 -5.62 6.52
CA ALA A 298 -5.24 -6.83 6.80
C ALA A 298 -5.70 -7.49 8.10
N ASP A 299 -6.06 -8.76 8.01
CA ASP A 299 -6.17 -9.61 9.19
C ASP A 299 -4.79 -10.14 9.60
N PHE A 300 -4.11 -9.41 10.47
CA PHE A 300 -2.81 -9.81 11.01
C PHE A 300 -2.89 -11.08 11.86
N HIS A 301 -4.05 -11.43 12.41
CA HIS A 301 -4.21 -12.68 13.14
C HIS A 301 -4.21 -13.86 12.16
N ALA A 302 -4.96 -13.76 11.06
CA ALA A 302 -4.94 -14.77 9.99
C ALA A 302 -3.56 -14.92 9.35
N LEU A 303 -2.82 -13.81 9.20
CA LEU A 303 -1.42 -13.81 8.74
C LEU A 303 -0.52 -14.64 9.66
N LEU A 304 -0.57 -14.39 10.98
CA LEU A 304 0.27 -15.09 11.96
C LEU A 304 -0.07 -16.58 12.07
N GLY A 305 -1.29 -16.99 11.72
CA GLY A 305 -1.68 -18.39 11.63
C GLY A 305 -1.06 -19.16 10.45
N SER A 306 -0.41 -18.49 9.50
CA SER A 306 0.18 -19.12 8.31
C SER A 306 1.69 -18.92 8.21
N THR A 307 2.45 -19.98 8.49
CA THR A 307 3.93 -19.96 8.40
C THR A 307 4.44 -19.52 7.03
N ARG A 308 3.76 -19.94 5.95
CA ARG A 308 4.13 -19.55 4.57
C ARG A 308 3.96 -18.05 4.35
N ALA A 309 2.88 -17.47 4.86
CA ALA A 309 2.59 -16.05 4.75
C ALA A 309 3.60 -15.19 5.54
N VAL A 310 3.99 -15.64 6.74
CA VAL A 310 5.03 -14.98 7.54
C VAL A 310 6.40 -15.05 6.84
N ILE A 311 6.79 -16.22 6.33
CA ILE A 311 8.04 -16.39 5.57
C ILE A 311 8.04 -15.46 4.34
N PHE A 312 6.93 -15.40 3.61
CA PHE A 312 6.77 -14.49 2.48
C PHE A 312 7.01 -13.03 2.88
N VAL A 313 6.40 -12.54 3.97
CA VAL A 313 6.59 -11.16 4.43
C VAL A 313 8.06 -10.87 4.72
N ILE A 314 8.76 -11.76 5.44
CA ILE A 314 10.18 -11.58 5.77
C ILE A 314 11.03 -11.49 4.51
N ILE A 315 10.84 -12.42 3.57
CA ILE A 315 11.60 -12.46 2.33
C ILE A 315 11.28 -11.24 1.46
N ALA A 316 10.00 -10.88 1.32
CA ALA A 316 9.56 -9.74 0.52
C ALA A 316 10.14 -8.42 1.05
N VAL A 317 10.17 -8.22 2.38
CA VAL A 317 10.83 -7.06 3.01
C VAL A 317 12.32 -7.03 2.66
N ALA A 318 13.01 -8.17 2.79
CA ALA A 318 14.43 -8.27 2.48
C ALA A 318 14.72 -7.99 0.99
N ILE A 319 13.92 -8.55 0.07
CA ILE A 319 14.12 -8.41 -1.37
C ILE A 319 13.71 -7.03 -1.87
N THR A 320 12.68 -6.42 -1.30
CA THR A 320 12.27 -5.08 -1.69
C THR A 320 13.35 -4.04 -1.31
N GLY A 321 14.06 -4.25 -0.21
CA GLY A 321 15.25 -3.46 0.15
C GLY A 321 16.51 -3.85 -0.64
N LEU A 322 16.97 -5.10 -0.49
CA LEU A 322 18.24 -5.60 -1.04
C LEU A 322 18.19 -5.84 -2.55
N GLY A 323 17.06 -6.33 -3.08
CA GLY A 323 16.88 -6.62 -4.50
C GLY A 323 16.88 -5.36 -5.37
N ALA A 324 16.33 -4.25 -4.86
CA ALA A 324 16.44 -2.94 -5.51
C ALA A 324 17.92 -2.50 -5.63
N TRP A 325 18.70 -2.74 -4.57
CA TRP A 325 20.14 -2.48 -4.55
C TRP A 325 20.93 -3.37 -5.51
N MET A 326 20.65 -4.68 -5.52
CA MET A 326 21.30 -5.63 -6.43
C MET A 326 21.01 -5.28 -7.89
N GLY A 327 19.75 -5.03 -8.25
CA GLY A 327 19.41 -4.66 -9.61
C GLY A 327 19.98 -3.31 -10.04
N PHE A 328 20.11 -2.36 -9.11
CA PHE A 328 20.83 -1.11 -9.37
C PHE A 328 22.33 -1.35 -9.62
N SER A 329 22.99 -2.14 -8.79
CA SER A 329 24.42 -2.48 -8.97
C SER A 329 24.67 -3.18 -10.31
N LEU A 330 23.77 -4.08 -10.72
CA LEU A 330 23.82 -4.74 -12.03
C LEU A 330 23.66 -3.73 -13.16
N GLY A 331 22.68 -2.84 -13.07
CA GLY A 331 22.48 -1.79 -14.06
C GLY A 331 23.67 -0.84 -14.19
N MET A 332 24.29 -0.47 -13.08
CA MET A 332 25.51 0.35 -13.08
C MET A 332 26.75 -0.40 -13.57
N GLY A 333 26.80 -1.72 -13.39
CA GLY A 333 27.83 -2.58 -13.97
C GLY A 333 27.74 -2.65 -15.49
N ILE A 334 26.52 -2.70 -16.03
CA ILE A 334 26.25 -2.84 -17.47
C ILE A 334 26.33 -1.49 -18.19
N PHE A 335 25.77 -0.42 -17.61
CA PHE A 335 25.57 0.87 -18.30
C PHE A 335 26.45 2.01 -17.76
N GLY A 336 27.12 1.84 -16.62
CA GLY A 336 27.90 2.89 -15.96
C GLY A 336 29.41 2.72 -16.12
N SER A 337 30.14 3.83 -16.30
CA SER A 337 31.60 3.85 -16.21
C SER A 337 32.07 3.94 -14.74
N ASP A 338 33.26 3.43 -14.42
CA ASP A 338 33.77 3.37 -13.04
C ASP A 338 33.87 4.75 -12.38
N LEU A 339 34.25 5.79 -13.14
CA LEU A 339 34.28 7.19 -12.68
C LEU A 339 32.89 7.76 -12.37
N GLN A 340 31.84 7.23 -12.99
CA GLN A 340 30.47 7.66 -12.78
C GLN A 340 29.75 6.84 -11.70
N ARG A 341 30.20 5.60 -11.43
CA ARG A 341 29.56 4.70 -10.46
C ARG A 341 29.40 5.34 -9.10
N HIS A 342 30.43 5.99 -8.57
CA HIS A 342 30.37 6.56 -7.23
C HIS A 342 29.36 7.70 -7.11
N ALA A 343 29.49 8.71 -7.98
CA ALA A 343 28.61 9.89 -7.97
C ALA A 343 27.16 9.54 -8.34
N ILE A 344 26.94 8.61 -9.29
CA ILE A 344 25.60 8.16 -9.67
C ILE A 344 24.99 7.27 -8.58
N THR A 345 25.77 6.41 -7.92
CA THR A 345 25.31 5.56 -6.82
C THR A 345 24.83 6.39 -5.64
N GLN A 346 25.63 7.36 -5.19
CA GLN A 346 25.24 8.25 -4.10
C GLN A 346 23.96 9.03 -4.43
N ARG A 347 23.86 9.57 -5.66
CA ARG A 347 22.66 10.27 -6.13
C ARG A 347 21.46 9.35 -6.27
N TRP A 348 21.65 8.14 -6.78
CA TRP A 348 20.59 7.16 -6.94
C TRP A 348 20.06 6.71 -5.58
N ILE A 349 20.91 6.48 -4.58
CA ILE A 349 20.48 6.12 -3.23
C ILE A 349 19.70 7.27 -2.60
N GLU A 350 20.22 8.49 -2.71
CA GLU A 350 19.55 9.65 -2.15
C GLU A 350 18.22 9.96 -2.85
N ALA A 351 18.10 9.66 -4.14
CA ALA A 351 16.93 9.96 -4.96
C ALA A 351 15.90 8.85 -4.99
N ASN A 352 16.33 7.62 -5.28
CA ASN A 352 15.46 6.46 -5.34
C ASN A 352 15.03 6.00 -3.99
N ALA A 353 15.73 6.28 -2.89
CA ALA A 353 15.23 5.87 -1.59
C ALA A 353 14.33 6.92 -0.91
N ALA A 354 14.28 8.15 -1.41
CA ALA A 354 13.44 9.18 -0.82
C ALA A 354 11.96 8.94 -1.12
N GLY A 355 11.16 8.51 -0.14
CA GLY A 355 9.71 8.40 -0.28
C GLY A 355 9.22 7.15 -1.03
N VAL A 356 10.08 6.13 -1.19
CA VAL A 356 9.68 4.82 -1.73
C VAL A 356 8.65 4.18 -0.81
N GLY A 357 8.88 4.22 0.50
CA GLY A 357 7.94 3.61 1.43
C GLY A 357 6.57 4.27 1.37
N LEU A 358 6.53 5.61 1.23
CA LEU A 358 5.29 6.35 1.05
C LEU A 358 4.61 6.02 -0.29
N THR A 359 5.40 5.82 -1.34
CA THR A 359 4.92 5.37 -2.66
C THR A 359 4.26 4.01 -2.58
N GLN A 360 4.96 3.04 -1.99
CA GLN A 360 4.47 1.69 -1.77
C GLN A 360 3.17 1.69 -0.97
N ALA A 361 3.08 2.51 0.08
CA ALA A 361 1.86 2.63 0.87
C ALA A 361 0.68 3.24 0.10
N VAL A 362 0.91 4.24 -0.75
CA VAL A 362 -0.13 4.82 -1.60
C VAL A 362 -0.58 3.83 -2.67
N MET A 363 0.35 3.12 -3.32
CA MET A 363 0.03 2.05 -4.27
C MET A 363 -0.77 0.94 -3.59
N LEU A 364 -0.40 0.56 -2.37
CA LEU A 364 -1.16 -0.41 -1.59
C LEU A 364 -2.59 0.04 -1.32
N ALA A 365 -2.80 1.31 -0.97
CA ALA A 365 -4.14 1.86 -0.78
C ALA A 365 -4.98 1.81 -2.08
N VAL A 366 -4.36 2.04 -3.25
CA VAL A 366 -5.00 1.87 -4.55
C VAL A 366 -5.39 0.41 -4.78
N LEU A 367 -4.48 -0.54 -4.52
CA LEU A 367 -4.74 -1.97 -4.69
C LEU A 367 -5.86 -2.47 -3.77
N CYS A 368 -5.90 -1.99 -2.52
CA CYS A 368 -6.99 -2.29 -1.59
C CYS A 368 -8.32 -1.68 -2.06
N ALA A 369 -8.32 -0.42 -2.51
CA ALA A 369 -9.53 0.23 -3.02
C ALA A 369 -10.06 -0.42 -4.30
N ALA A 370 -9.16 -0.94 -5.14
CA ALA A 370 -9.49 -1.70 -6.34
C ALA A 370 -10.01 -3.12 -6.03
N ALA A 371 -10.04 -3.53 -4.75
CA ALA A 371 -10.36 -4.88 -4.31
C ALA A 371 -9.51 -5.97 -4.99
N LEU A 372 -8.28 -5.62 -5.38
CA LEU A 372 -7.32 -6.56 -5.97
C LEU A 372 -6.59 -7.39 -4.91
N ILE A 373 -6.70 -6.98 -3.65
CA ILE A 373 -6.17 -7.69 -2.50
C ILE A 373 -7.31 -7.91 -1.52
N ASP A 374 -7.68 -9.18 -1.31
CA ASP A 374 -8.62 -9.55 -0.26
C ASP A 374 -7.87 -9.74 1.06
N GLY A 375 -7.84 -8.69 1.87
CA GLY A 375 -7.17 -8.69 3.18
C GLY A 375 -7.79 -9.61 4.23
N ALA A 376 -8.97 -10.20 3.97
CA ALA A 376 -9.55 -11.24 4.82
C ALA A 376 -8.87 -12.60 4.63
N THR A 377 -8.18 -12.81 3.51
CA THR A 377 -7.37 -14.02 3.29
C THR A 377 -5.98 -13.85 3.88
N SER A 378 -5.37 -14.95 4.33
CA SER A 378 -3.99 -14.94 4.81
C SER A 378 -3.01 -14.46 3.73
N SER A 379 -3.25 -14.78 2.46
CA SER A 379 -2.47 -14.31 1.31
C SER A 379 -2.59 -12.80 1.11
N GLY A 380 -3.79 -12.23 1.13
CA GLY A 380 -3.97 -10.79 0.95
C GLY A 380 -3.44 -9.97 2.14
N ALA A 381 -3.65 -10.46 3.36
CA ALA A 381 -3.05 -9.87 4.57
C ALA A 381 -1.51 -9.91 4.51
N ALA A 382 -0.91 -10.99 3.99
CA ALA A 382 0.53 -11.10 3.80
C ALA A 382 1.07 -10.07 2.81
N VAL A 383 0.38 -9.85 1.68
CA VAL A 383 0.77 -8.83 0.70
C VAL A 383 0.70 -7.44 1.33
N ILE A 384 -0.42 -7.10 1.99
CA ILE A 384 -0.58 -5.80 2.68
C ILE A 384 0.54 -5.58 3.71
N ALA A 385 0.82 -6.59 4.55
CA ALA A 385 1.87 -6.53 5.55
C ALA A 385 3.26 -6.37 4.91
N ALA A 386 3.55 -7.12 3.84
CA ALA A 386 4.81 -7.01 3.11
C ALA A 386 5.04 -5.60 2.55
N PHE A 387 4.02 -4.99 1.93
CA PHE A 387 4.11 -3.61 1.44
C PHE A 387 4.41 -2.61 2.56
N ILE A 388 3.65 -2.66 3.65
CA ILE A 388 3.79 -1.66 4.73
C ILE A 388 5.11 -1.84 5.49
N LEU A 389 5.49 -3.09 5.78
CA LEU A 389 6.74 -3.37 6.49
C LEU A 389 7.96 -3.11 5.61
N ALA A 390 7.90 -3.41 4.31
CA ALA A 390 8.97 -3.07 3.38
C ALA A 390 9.12 -1.54 3.28
N ALA A 391 7.99 -0.83 3.21
CA ALA A 391 7.96 0.63 3.20
C ALA A 391 8.59 1.21 4.47
N LEU A 392 8.17 0.72 5.64
CA LEU A 392 8.69 1.17 6.94
C LEU A 392 10.16 0.84 7.10
N PHE A 393 10.57 -0.39 6.76
CA PHE A 393 11.97 -0.83 6.82
C PHE A 393 12.85 0.03 5.92
N THR A 394 12.38 0.33 4.71
CA THR A 394 13.10 1.21 3.78
C THR A 394 13.31 2.59 4.39
N GLU A 395 12.27 3.22 4.95
CA GLU A 395 12.43 4.55 5.57
C GLU A 395 13.30 4.54 6.84
N CYS A 396 13.22 3.49 7.65
CA CYS A 396 14.01 3.35 8.89
C CYS A 396 15.49 3.04 8.62
N SER A 397 15.80 2.23 7.60
CA SER A 397 17.16 1.77 7.30
C SER A 397 18.00 2.81 6.57
N LEU A 398 17.39 3.83 5.98
CA LEU A 398 18.09 4.77 5.12
C LEU A 398 19.14 5.64 5.83
N ASP A 399 18.92 6.00 7.09
CA ASP A 399 19.93 6.73 7.87
C ASP A 399 21.14 5.84 8.18
N LEU A 400 20.95 4.54 8.25
CA LEU A 400 22.03 3.57 8.45
C LEU A 400 22.81 3.37 7.16
N VAL A 401 22.10 3.17 6.03
CA VAL A 401 22.70 3.11 4.69
C VAL A 401 23.52 4.36 4.39
N ARG A 402 22.99 5.55 4.69
CA ARG A 402 23.70 6.82 4.49
C ARG A 402 24.99 6.89 5.31
N ARG A 403 24.95 6.50 6.59
CA ARG A 403 26.14 6.47 7.45
C ARG A 403 27.19 5.49 6.94
N TRP A 404 26.75 4.34 6.47
CA TRP A 404 27.63 3.30 5.93
C TRP A 404 28.38 3.77 4.68
N ILE A 405 27.68 4.45 3.76
CA ILE A 405 28.30 5.05 2.57
C ILE A 405 29.34 6.10 2.95
N VAL A 406 29.01 7.01 3.89
CA VAL A 406 29.95 8.04 4.34
C VAL A 406 31.21 7.44 4.98
N ALA A 407 31.07 6.33 5.70
CA ALA A 407 32.18 5.61 6.31
C ALA A 407 33.08 4.91 5.28
N ILE A 408 32.49 4.39 4.19
CA ILE A 408 33.26 3.84 3.06
C ILE A 408 34.03 4.95 2.34
N ASP A 409 33.41 6.13 2.18
CA ASP A 409 34.01 7.26 1.47
C ASP A 409 35.12 7.97 2.27
N ASN A 410 35.09 7.86 3.59
CA ASN A 410 36.10 8.44 4.48
C ASN A 410 36.64 7.33 5.40
N PRO A 411 37.45 6.40 4.86
CA PRO A 411 38.09 5.41 5.70
C PRO A 411 38.89 6.16 6.79
N PRO A 412 38.84 5.70 8.05
CA PRO A 412 39.63 6.32 9.10
C PRO A 412 41.09 6.37 8.63
N SER A 413 41.71 7.55 8.72
CA SER A 413 43.15 7.68 8.44
C SER A 413 43.88 6.86 9.49
N GLU A 414 44.59 5.83 9.04
CA GLU A 414 45.49 5.04 9.88
C GLU A 414 46.64 5.89 10.43
#